data_AF-A0A7R8VWZ9-F1
#
_entry.id   AF-A0A7R8VWZ9-F1
#
_cell.length_a   1.000
_cell.length_b   1.000
_cell.length_c   1.000
_cell.angle_alpha   90.00
_cell.angle_beta   90.00
_cell.angle_gamma   90.00
#
_symmetry.space_group_name_H-M   'P 1'
#
loop_
_entity.id
_entity.type
_entity.pdbx_description
1 polymer ?
#
loop_
_entity_poly.entity_id
_entity_poly.type
_entity_poly.pdbx_seq_one_letter_code
_entity_poly.pdbx_strand_id
1 'polypeptide(L)'
;VFVDQVDADIVAVTRHCPGTHQSVILVAYTAFSHPDPDYRRDYVKPLRVEGTVDEVILEATLKHRSGPRYSRPDGFQKNGVVINGLEDYVLELREHLKLSESQMLRSGESGGDSDLTQLDWTDFQPGSIVAIRVSLHDRVKPALSLLRELVSSFTHRVVPSHGELREVISRLDLSDLNKALYRCAEEEREEGQGAGVYEIPDFGPTVYCGLQGFMSLLSNIRPSNDLGHPMCNNLRQGNWMIDYVWQRLKRNSGTAELGEWLEKNLLAVTSVPRYLVPSYFDLVITGAYCLLLDRACSLMSS
;
A
#
# COMPACT_ATOMS: atom_id res chain seq x y z
N VAL A 1 -10.10 -0.68 3.80
CA VAL A 1 -10.65 -1.83 3.04
C VAL A 1 -10.58 -1.45 1.58
N PHE A 2 -10.20 -2.36 0.72
CA PHE A 2 -10.11 -2.17 -0.73
C PHE A 2 -10.98 -3.23 -1.39
N VAL A 3 -11.75 -2.85 -2.40
CA VAL A 3 -12.63 -3.75 -3.16
C VAL A 3 -12.24 -3.63 -4.62
N ASP A 4 -11.92 -4.77 -5.23
CA ASP A 4 -11.58 -4.87 -6.63
C ASP A 4 -12.61 -5.75 -7.33
N GLN A 5 -13.21 -5.21 -8.39
CA GLN A 5 -14.01 -6.03 -9.29
C GLN A 5 -13.04 -6.61 -10.33
N VAL A 6 -12.52 -7.79 -10.02
CA VAL A 6 -11.52 -8.50 -10.84
C VAL A 6 -12.09 -8.77 -12.24
N ASP A 7 -13.38 -9.09 -12.29
CA ASP A 7 -14.18 -9.25 -13.51
C ASP A 7 -15.69 -9.08 -13.17
N ALA A 8 -16.58 -9.14 -14.15
CA ALA A 8 -18.02 -8.98 -14.01
C ALA A 8 -18.61 -9.82 -12.86
N ASP A 9 -18.16 -11.08 -12.73
CA ASP A 9 -18.68 -12.03 -11.74
C ASP A 9 -17.74 -12.29 -10.56
N ILE A 10 -16.53 -11.71 -10.55
CA ILE A 10 -15.52 -11.99 -9.53
C ILE A 10 -15.16 -10.71 -8.77
N VAL A 11 -15.37 -10.75 -7.46
CA VAL A 11 -15.08 -9.63 -6.56
C VAL A 11 -14.01 -10.06 -5.55
N ALA A 12 -12.97 -9.25 -5.42
CA ALA A 12 -11.95 -9.41 -4.39
C ALA A 12 -12.08 -8.28 -3.36
N VAL A 13 -12.08 -8.66 -2.08
CA VAL A 13 -12.16 -7.73 -0.95
C VAL A 13 -10.91 -7.90 -0.09
N THR A 14 -10.11 -6.85 -0.02
CA THR A 14 -8.88 -6.81 0.77
C THR A 14 -9.08 -5.97 2.02
N ARG A 15 -8.88 -6.59 3.18
CA ARG A 15 -8.86 -5.93 4.49
C ARG A 15 -7.46 -5.97 5.07
N HIS A 16 -6.80 -4.82 5.07
CA HIS A 16 -5.48 -4.61 5.65
C HIS A 16 -5.57 -4.12 7.11
N CYS A 17 -4.69 -4.65 7.96
CA CYS A 17 -4.47 -4.19 9.34
C CYS A 17 -3.27 -3.22 9.38
N PRO A 18 -3.47 -1.91 9.67
CA PRO A 18 -2.36 -0.95 9.71
C PRO A 18 -1.28 -1.25 10.75
N GLY A 19 -1.63 -1.92 11.85
CA GLY A 19 -0.69 -2.23 12.93
C GLY A 19 0.22 -3.43 12.63
N THR A 20 -0.32 -4.48 12.03
CA THR A 20 0.46 -5.71 11.73
C THR A 20 0.91 -5.78 10.27
N HIS A 21 0.35 -4.93 9.39
CA HIS A 21 0.41 -5.02 7.93
C HIS A 21 -0.04 -6.36 7.34
N GLN A 22 -0.78 -7.15 8.13
CA GLN A 22 -1.42 -8.34 7.61
C GLN A 22 -2.68 -7.97 6.85
N SER A 23 -2.92 -8.66 5.75
CA SER A 23 -4.11 -8.51 4.95
C SER A 23 -4.90 -9.81 4.90
N VAL A 24 -6.22 -9.70 4.94
CA VAL A 24 -7.12 -10.78 4.57
C VAL A 24 -7.73 -10.42 3.22
N ILE A 25 -7.60 -11.31 2.25
CA ILE A 25 -8.13 -11.13 0.90
C ILE A 25 -9.17 -12.22 0.68
N LEU A 26 -10.43 -11.81 0.49
CA LEU A 26 -11.53 -12.69 0.13
C LEU A 26 -11.85 -12.50 -1.34
N VAL A 27 -11.79 -13.57 -2.13
CA VAL A 27 -12.21 -13.58 -3.53
C VAL A 27 -13.49 -14.40 -3.62
N ALA A 28 -14.54 -13.79 -4.16
CA ALA A 28 -15.84 -14.42 -4.36
C ALA A 28 -16.16 -14.49 -5.85
N TYR A 29 -16.42 -15.70 -6.34
CA TYR A 29 -17.00 -15.92 -7.64
C TYR A 29 -18.52 -15.98 -7.48
N THR A 30 -19.17 -14.88 -7.83
CA THR A 30 -20.62 -14.74 -7.73
C THR A 30 -21.35 -15.62 -8.75
N ALA A 31 -22.59 -15.98 -8.43
CA ALA A 31 -23.51 -16.69 -9.31
C ALA A 31 -24.84 -15.92 -9.36
N PHE A 32 -24.84 -14.74 -9.98
CA PHE A 32 -26.04 -13.89 -10.09
C PHE A 32 -27.16 -14.56 -10.90
N SER A 33 -26.80 -15.47 -11.79
CA SER A 33 -27.71 -16.36 -12.50
C SER A 33 -27.29 -17.81 -12.27
N HIS A 34 -28.26 -18.73 -12.38
CA HIS A 34 -27.99 -20.17 -12.29
C HIS A 34 -27.10 -20.59 -13.46
N PRO A 35 -25.85 -21.07 -13.22
CA PRO A 35 -24.95 -21.44 -14.31
C PRO A 35 -25.49 -22.66 -15.09
N ASP A 36 -25.07 -22.78 -16.35
CA ASP A 36 -25.37 -23.97 -17.15
C ASP A 36 -24.76 -25.22 -16.48
N PRO A 37 -25.43 -26.39 -16.45
CA PRO A 37 -24.88 -27.64 -15.91
C PRO A 37 -23.48 -27.99 -16.42
N ASP A 38 -23.18 -27.65 -17.67
CA ASP A 38 -21.89 -27.92 -18.33
C ASP A 38 -20.93 -26.71 -18.29
N TYR A 39 -21.32 -25.64 -17.60
CA TYR A 39 -20.49 -24.43 -17.50
C TYR A 39 -19.15 -24.74 -16.81
N ARG A 40 -18.07 -24.38 -17.49
CA ARG A 40 -16.74 -24.34 -16.90
C ARG A 40 -16.02 -23.10 -17.41
N ARG A 41 -15.45 -22.33 -16.48
CA ARG A 41 -14.58 -21.22 -16.85
C ARG A 41 -13.16 -21.73 -17.02
N ASP A 42 -12.61 -21.56 -18.21
CA ASP A 42 -11.26 -22.02 -18.55
C ASP A 42 -10.16 -21.08 -18.04
N TYR A 43 -10.44 -19.78 -17.94
CA TYR A 43 -9.46 -18.79 -17.51
C TYR A 43 -10.06 -17.76 -16.55
N VAL A 44 -9.41 -17.62 -15.40
CA VAL A 44 -9.61 -16.53 -14.45
C VAL A 44 -8.26 -15.83 -14.27
N LYS A 45 -8.27 -14.50 -14.28
CA LYS A 45 -7.06 -13.69 -14.06
C LYS A 45 -6.40 -14.10 -12.73
N PRO A 46 -5.10 -14.44 -12.71
CA PRO A 46 -4.40 -14.79 -11.48
C PRO A 46 -4.47 -13.67 -10.44
N LEU A 47 -4.58 -14.05 -9.18
CA LEU A 47 -4.53 -13.11 -8.06
C LEU A 47 -3.07 -12.76 -7.78
N ARG A 48 -2.76 -11.47 -7.74
CA ARG A 48 -1.42 -10.98 -7.39
C ARG A 48 -1.49 -10.25 -6.05
N VAL A 49 -0.63 -10.67 -5.12
CA VAL A 49 -0.56 -10.10 -3.78
C VAL A 49 0.86 -9.69 -3.45
N GLU A 50 1.04 -8.51 -2.85
CA GLU A 50 2.33 -8.07 -2.34
C GLU A 50 2.55 -8.67 -0.95
N GLY A 51 3.50 -9.61 -0.83
CA GLY A 51 3.76 -10.35 0.41
C GLY A 51 3.72 -11.87 0.25
N THR A 52 3.73 -12.58 1.37
CA THR A 52 3.69 -14.04 1.46
C THR A 52 2.33 -14.49 1.98
N VAL A 53 1.78 -15.55 1.37
CA VAL A 53 0.54 -16.18 1.85
C VAL A 53 0.85 -17.02 3.09
N ASP A 54 0.24 -16.65 4.22
CA ASP A 54 0.42 -17.36 5.49
C ASP A 54 -0.47 -18.62 5.55
N GLU A 55 -1.73 -18.46 5.18
CA GLU A 55 -2.74 -19.52 5.19
C GLU A 55 -3.86 -19.23 4.19
N VAL A 56 -4.52 -20.29 3.74
CA VAL A 56 -5.87 -20.21 3.19
C VAL A 56 -6.83 -20.37 4.38
N ILE A 57 -7.41 -19.26 4.80
CA ILE A 57 -8.34 -19.20 5.95
C ILE A 57 -9.53 -20.10 5.68
N LEU A 58 -10.11 -19.99 4.49
CA LEU A 58 -11.14 -20.89 4.01
C LEU A 58 -11.19 -20.94 2.49
N GLU A 59 -11.59 -22.09 1.95
CA GLU A 59 -12.11 -22.25 0.61
C GLU A 59 -13.45 -22.95 0.70
N ALA A 60 -14.46 -22.43 0.00
CA ALA A 60 -15.79 -22.98 0.04
C ALA A 60 -16.46 -22.95 -1.33
N THR A 61 -17.14 -24.02 -1.69
CA THR A 61 -17.96 -24.09 -2.90
C THR A 61 -19.29 -24.76 -2.61
N LEU A 62 -20.34 -24.24 -3.24
CA LEU A 62 -21.62 -24.93 -3.30
C LEU A 62 -21.61 -25.92 -4.48
N LYS A 63 -22.06 -27.16 -4.27
CA LYS A 63 -22.25 -28.13 -5.34
C LYS A 63 -23.52 -28.93 -5.15
N HIS A 64 -24.07 -29.45 -6.24
CA HIS A 64 -25.17 -30.42 -6.17
C HIS A 64 -24.72 -31.74 -5.53
N ARG A 65 -25.59 -32.36 -4.73
CA ARG A 65 -25.30 -33.58 -3.94
C ARG A 65 -25.15 -34.83 -4.83
N SER A 66 -25.97 -34.94 -5.86
CA SER A 66 -26.17 -36.18 -6.65
C SER A 66 -25.93 -36.04 -8.15
N GLY A 67 -25.52 -34.86 -8.63
CA GLY A 67 -25.42 -34.57 -10.07
C GLY A 67 -24.29 -33.59 -10.40
N PRO A 68 -24.19 -33.13 -11.66
CA PRO A 68 -23.30 -32.02 -12.05
C PRO A 68 -23.42 -30.82 -11.11
N ARG A 69 -22.32 -30.07 -10.93
CA ARG A 69 -22.20 -28.97 -9.94
C ARG A 69 -23.39 -28.02 -9.95
N TYR A 70 -23.87 -27.66 -11.15
CA TYR A 70 -24.97 -26.72 -11.37
C TYR A 70 -26.28 -27.38 -11.79
N SER A 71 -26.52 -28.63 -11.37
CA SER A 71 -27.86 -29.22 -11.52
C SER A 71 -28.89 -28.35 -10.81
N ARG A 72 -30.08 -28.20 -11.42
CA ARG A 72 -31.19 -27.48 -10.82
C ARG A 72 -31.81 -28.30 -9.69
N PRO A 73 -32.36 -27.67 -8.64
CA PRO A 73 -33.02 -28.41 -7.57
C PRO A 73 -34.30 -29.04 -8.11
N ASP A 74 -34.45 -30.34 -7.92
CA ASP A 74 -35.57 -31.15 -8.41
C ASP A 74 -36.23 -31.95 -7.29
N GLY A 75 -36.31 -31.39 -6.08
CA GLY A 75 -36.90 -32.12 -4.94
C GLY A 75 -37.51 -31.28 -3.82
N PHE A 76 -37.56 -29.95 -3.95
CA PHE A 76 -37.99 -29.11 -2.83
C PHE A 76 -39.46 -29.32 -2.46
N GLN A 77 -39.68 -29.87 -1.26
CA GLN A 77 -41.00 -29.99 -0.65
C GLN A 77 -41.10 -29.05 0.55
N LYS A 78 -41.94 -28.03 0.44
CA LYS A 78 -42.16 -27.06 1.51
C LYS A 78 -42.81 -27.74 2.71
N ASN A 79 -42.20 -27.60 3.89
CA ASN A 79 -42.79 -28.10 5.12
C ASN A 79 -43.97 -27.20 5.54
N GLY A 80 -45.08 -27.82 5.97
CA GLY A 80 -46.30 -27.10 6.35
C GLY A 80 -46.26 -26.38 7.71
N VAL A 81 -45.24 -26.65 8.53
CA VAL A 81 -45.14 -26.17 9.93
C VAL A 81 -43.88 -25.33 10.15
N VAL A 82 -42.77 -25.67 9.50
CA VAL A 82 -41.49 -24.97 9.65
C VAL A 82 -40.94 -24.47 8.32
N ILE A 83 -40.11 -23.44 8.36
CA ILE A 83 -39.35 -22.99 7.19
C ILE A 83 -38.22 -23.99 6.96
N ASN A 84 -38.16 -24.59 5.77
CA ASN A 84 -37.07 -25.48 5.33
C ASN A 84 -36.38 -24.93 4.06
N GLY A 85 -35.14 -25.35 3.85
CA GLY A 85 -34.32 -24.96 2.69
C GLY A 85 -34.24 -26.05 1.62
N LEU A 86 -33.43 -25.80 0.59
CA LEU A 86 -33.08 -26.79 -0.43
C LEU A 86 -32.09 -27.82 0.14
N GLU A 87 -32.32 -29.10 -0.12
CA GLU A 87 -31.45 -30.21 0.38
C GLU A 87 -30.50 -30.76 -0.71
N ASP A 88 -30.72 -30.33 -1.95
CA ASP A 88 -30.04 -30.78 -3.16
C ASP A 88 -28.60 -30.26 -3.26
N TYR A 89 -28.26 -29.21 -2.50
CA TYR A 89 -26.94 -28.61 -2.49
C TYR A 89 -26.20 -28.95 -1.20
N VAL A 90 -24.89 -29.17 -1.34
CA VAL A 90 -23.96 -29.35 -0.24
C VAL A 90 -22.86 -28.29 -0.33
N LEU A 91 -22.51 -27.73 0.82
CA LEU A 91 -21.35 -26.86 0.97
C LEU A 91 -20.11 -27.75 1.19
N GLU A 92 -19.15 -27.66 0.27
CA GLU A 92 -17.80 -28.13 0.55
C GLU A 92 -17.03 -26.97 1.17
N LEU A 93 -16.70 -27.10 2.45
CA LEU A 93 -15.95 -26.11 3.22
C LEU A 93 -14.65 -26.74 3.70
N ARG A 94 -13.54 -26.05 3.47
CA ARG A 94 -12.23 -26.40 4.01
C ARG A 94 -11.61 -25.16 4.62
N GLU A 95 -11.04 -25.29 5.81
CA GLU A 95 -10.55 -24.16 6.61
C GLU A 95 -9.11 -24.39 7.06
N HIS A 96 -8.37 -23.31 7.28
CA HIS A 96 -7.00 -23.32 7.81
C HIS A 96 -6.04 -24.25 7.05
N LEU A 97 -5.98 -24.08 5.73
CA LEU A 97 -5.13 -24.88 4.86
C LEU A 97 -3.81 -24.18 4.58
N LYS A 98 -2.76 -24.98 4.35
CA LYS A 98 -1.57 -24.48 3.65
C LYS A 98 -1.90 -24.26 2.18
N LEU A 99 -1.19 -23.34 1.53
CA LEU A 99 -1.37 -23.09 0.10
C LEU A 99 -1.19 -24.37 -0.74
N SER A 100 -0.27 -25.26 -0.36
CA SER A 100 -0.06 -26.56 -1.04
C SER A 100 -1.22 -27.55 -0.90
N GLU A 101 -2.12 -27.33 0.05
CA GLU A 101 -3.27 -28.20 0.34
C GLU A 101 -4.58 -27.66 -0.25
N SER A 102 -4.56 -26.43 -0.79
CA SER A 102 -5.71 -25.79 -1.43
C SER A 102 -6.10 -26.53 -2.70
N GLN A 103 -7.41 -26.66 -2.92
CA GLN A 103 -7.96 -27.18 -4.18
C GLN A 103 -8.27 -26.06 -5.17
N MET A 104 -8.45 -24.83 -4.70
CA MET A 104 -8.82 -23.68 -5.54
C MET A 104 -7.63 -22.79 -5.94
N LEU A 105 -6.54 -22.82 -5.17
CA LEU A 105 -5.35 -22.00 -5.37
C LEU A 105 -4.09 -22.84 -5.55
N ARG A 106 -3.17 -22.33 -6.37
CA ARG A 106 -1.78 -22.79 -6.43
C ARG A 106 -0.83 -21.60 -6.57
N SER A 107 0.42 -21.77 -6.17
CA SER A 107 1.47 -20.79 -6.45
C SER A 107 1.74 -20.71 -7.96
N GLY A 108 1.70 -19.51 -8.53
CA GLY A 108 2.08 -19.22 -9.91
C GLY A 108 3.52 -18.68 -10.01
N GLU A 109 3.97 -18.39 -11.23
CA GLU A 109 5.27 -17.75 -11.47
C GLU A 109 5.16 -16.23 -11.29
N SER A 110 5.92 -15.66 -10.36
CA SER A 110 5.89 -14.21 -10.05
C SER A 110 6.54 -13.30 -11.10
N GLY A 111 6.87 -13.81 -12.30
CA GLY A 111 7.36 -12.99 -13.42
C GLY A 111 8.66 -12.20 -13.15
N GLY A 112 9.46 -12.64 -12.18
CA GLY A 112 10.73 -11.99 -11.79
C GLY A 112 10.59 -10.88 -10.74
N ASP A 113 9.38 -10.46 -10.38
CA ASP A 113 9.18 -9.53 -9.27
C ASP A 113 9.14 -10.31 -7.96
N SER A 114 10.24 -10.20 -7.19
CA SER A 114 10.36 -10.92 -5.94
C SER A 114 9.39 -10.43 -4.86
N ASP A 115 8.80 -9.24 -4.97
CA ASP A 115 7.85 -8.68 -3.98
C ASP A 115 6.41 -9.13 -4.20
N LEU A 116 6.11 -9.67 -5.39
CA LEU A 116 4.79 -10.16 -5.75
C LEU A 116 4.72 -11.68 -5.60
N THR A 117 3.66 -12.15 -4.95
CA THR A 117 3.24 -13.55 -4.99
C THR A 117 2.08 -13.66 -5.96
N GLN A 118 2.25 -14.44 -7.02
CA GLN A 118 1.16 -14.78 -7.93
C GLN A 118 0.47 -16.08 -7.47
N LEU A 119 -0.86 -16.06 -7.47
CA LEU A 119 -1.71 -17.21 -7.17
C LEU A 119 -2.59 -17.50 -8.39
N ASP A 120 -2.46 -18.71 -8.92
CA ASP A 120 -3.28 -19.18 -10.03
C ASP A 120 -4.48 -19.98 -9.51
N TRP A 121 -5.57 -19.93 -10.27
CA TRP A 121 -6.80 -20.64 -9.99
C TRP A 121 -6.78 -22.04 -10.60
N THR A 122 -7.28 -23.03 -9.85
CA THR A 122 -7.41 -24.43 -10.31
C THR A 122 -8.86 -24.84 -10.47
N ASP A 123 -9.62 -24.89 -9.38
CA ASP A 123 -11.06 -25.24 -9.38
C ASP A 123 -11.92 -24.11 -8.78
N PHE A 124 -11.71 -22.89 -9.27
CA PHE A 124 -12.47 -21.71 -8.85
C PHE A 124 -13.61 -21.40 -9.81
N GLN A 125 -14.82 -21.76 -9.42
CA GLN A 125 -16.01 -21.73 -10.28
C GLN A 125 -17.16 -20.93 -9.63
N PRO A 126 -18.21 -20.50 -10.36
CA PRO A 126 -19.33 -19.74 -9.80
C PRO A 126 -19.91 -20.36 -8.52
N GLY A 127 -20.21 -19.51 -7.53
CA GLY A 127 -20.69 -19.95 -6.21
C GLY A 127 -19.57 -20.42 -5.27
N SER A 128 -18.30 -20.10 -5.58
CA SER A 128 -17.15 -20.40 -4.74
C SER A 128 -16.56 -19.14 -4.10
N ILE A 129 -15.98 -19.29 -2.92
CA ILE A 129 -15.22 -18.26 -2.22
C ILE A 129 -13.88 -18.81 -1.72
N VAL A 130 -12.88 -17.95 -1.68
CA VAL A 130 -11.59 -18.24 -1.04
C VAL A 130 -11.17 -17.04 -0.21
N ALA A 131 -10.73 -17.26 1.02
CA ALA A 131 -10.12 -16.23 1.86
C ALA A 131 -8.69 -16.64 2.22
N ILE A 132 -7.75 -15.74 1.99
CA ILE A 132 -6.33 -15.93 2.30
C ILE A 132 -5.84 -14.88 3.28
N ARG A 133 -4.87 -15.26 4.11
CA ARG A 133 -4.09 -14.33 4.93
C ARG A 133 -2.75 -14.09 4.26
N VAL A 134 -2.38 -12.83 4.13
CA VAL A 134 -1.11 -12.40 3.55
C VAL A 134 -0.37 -11.52 4.55
N SER A 135 0.89 -11.84 4.79
CA SER A 135 1.83 -11.02 5.54
C SER A 135 2.87 -10.42 4.62
N LEU A 136 3.51 -9.34 5.07
CA LEU A 136 4.65 -8.78 4.35
C LEU A 136 5.85 -9.72 4.38
N HIS A 137 6.65 -9.69 3.31
CA HIS A 137 7.90 -10.43 3.24
C HIS A 137 8.84 -10.07 4.40
N ASP A 138 9.56 -11.07 4.92
CA ASP A 138 10.49 -10.89 6.04
C ASP A 138 11.56 -9.83 5.78
N ARG A 139 12.00 -9.68 4.52
CA ARG A 139 12.97 -8.64 4.12
C ARG A 139 12.50 -7.21 4.35
N VAL A 140 11.19 -6.98 4.40
CA VAL A 140 10.59 -5.65 4.59
C VAL A 140 10.52 -5.28 6.07
N LYS A 141 10.49 -6.29 6.96
CA LYS A 141 10.32 -6.08 8.41
C LYS A 141 11.37 -5.13 9.02
N PRO A 142 12.68 -5.21 8.69
CA PRO A 142 13.67 -4.26 9.20
C PRO A 142 13.38 -2.81 8.80
N ALA A 143 13.00 -2.58 7.54
CA ALA A 143 12.65 -1.24 7.05
C ALA A 143 11.43 -0.67 7.78
N LEU A 144 10.40 -1.50 8.00
CA LEU A 144 9.22 -1.09 8.77
C LEU A 144 9.51 -0.80 10.23
N SER A 145 10.39 -1.57 10.88
CA SER A 145 10.82 -1.29 12.24
C SER A 145 11.49 0.09 12.32
N LEU A 146 12.41 0.38 11.41
CA LEU A 146 13.07 1.69 11.33
C LEU A 146 12.06 2.82 11.09
N LEU A 147 11.12 2.63 10.16
CA LEU A 147 10.07 3.61 9.90
C LEU A 147 9.17 3.83 11.13
N ARG A 148 8.83 2.77 11.87
CA ARG A 148 8.04 2.88 13.11
C ARG A 148 8.80 3.61 14.22
N GLU A 149 10.10 3.39 14.33
CA GLU A 149 10.97 4.13 15.25
C GLU A 149 11.05 5.61 14.86
N LEU A 150 11.12 5.93 13.56
CA LEU A 150 11.03 7.30 13.09
C LEU A 150 9.66 7.93 13.42
N VAL A 151 8.57 7.20 13.21
CA VAL A 151 7.21 7.66 13.55
C VAL A 151 7.07 7.96 15.04
N SER A 152 7.54 7.04 15.88
CA SER A 152 7.47 7.21 17.33
C SER A 152 8.35 8.40 17.77
N SER A 153 9.48 8.63 17.09
CA SER A 153 10.31 9.81 17.33
C SER A 153 9.54 11.10 17.06
N PHE A 154 8.82 11.22 15.94
CA PHE A 154 8.06 12.44 15.60
C PHE A 154 6.88 12.73 16.52
N THR A 155 6.33 11.71 17.18
CA THR A 155 5.08 11.81 17.95
C THR A 155 5.32 11.94 19.45
N HIS A 156 6.38 11.36 20.00
CA HIS A 156 6.70 11.44 21.43
C HIS A 156 7.57 12.66 21.75
N ARG A 157 6.96 13.71 22.33
CA ARG A 157 7.67 14.88 22.87
C ARG A 157 8.59 14.59 24.07
N VAL A 158 8.58 13.38 24.63
CA VAL A 158 9.06 13.09 26.00
C VAL A 158 10.42 12.38 26.07
N VAL A 159 10.92 11.78 24.97
CA VAL A 159 12.23 11.09 24.97
C VAL A 159 13.02 11.46 23.70
N PRO A 160 14.28 11.89 23.79
CA PRO A 160 15.03 12.42 22.65
C PRO A 160 15.57 11.27 21.79
N SER A 161 14.74 10.64 20.96
CA SER A 161 15.26 9.81 19.85
C SER A 161 15.52 10.61 18.58
N HIS A 162 15.29 11.93 18.61
CA HIS A 162 15.67 12.84 17.53
C HIS A 162 17.14 13.25 17.52
N GLY A 163 18.02 12.56 18.26
CA GLY A 163 19.41 12.99 18.44
C GLY A 163 20.04 13.42 17.12
N GLU A 164 19.99 12.53 16.12
CA GLU A 164 20.61 12.78 14.80
C GLU A 164 19.91 13.91 14.01
N LEU A 165 18.59 13.83 13.77
CA LEU A 165 17.90 14.85 12.95
C LEU A 165 17.88 16.23 13.60
N ARG A 166 17.61 16.33 14.91
CA ARG A 166 17.63 17.62 15.61
C ARG A 166 19.04 18.19 15.67
N GLU A 167 20.06 17.37 15.83
CA GLU A 167 21.45 17.83 15.78
C GLU A 167 21.78 18.41 14.41
N VAL A 168 21.46 17.69 13.32
CA VAL A 168 21.63 18.20 11.95
C VAL A 168 20.88 19.52 11.75
N ILE A 169 19.59 19.57 12.12
CA ILE A 169 18.76 20.77 11.97
C ILE A 169 19.28 21.92 12.84
N SER A 170 19.87 21.66 14.02
CA SER A 170 20.39 22.70 14.91
C SER A 170 21.58 23.47 14.33
N ARG A 171 22.28 22.90 13.34
CA ARG A 171 23.41 23.52 12.64
C ARG A 171 22.97 24.42 11.48
N LEU A 172 21.72 24.30 11.05
CA LEU A 172 21.16 25.10 9.96
C LEU A 172 20.91 26.55 10.42
N ASP A 173 21.23 27.49 9.54
CA ASP A 173 20.88 28.90 9.66
C ASP A 173 19.61 29.25 8.85
N LEU A 174 19.18 30.51 8.86
CA LEU A 174 17.98 30.96 8.13
C LEU A 174 18.12 30.82 6.60
N SER A 175 19.34 30.92 6.06
CA SER A 175 19.61 30.75 4.63
C SER A 175 19.48 29.28 4.23
N ASP A 176 20.01 28.37 5.04
CA ASP A 176 19.88 26.93 4.84
C ASP A 176 18.42 26.47 4.97
N LEU A 177 17.68 27.03 5.94
CA LEU A 177 16.26 26.75 6.11
C LEU A 177 15.43 27.23 4.92
N ASN A 178 15.77 28.38 4.31
CA ASN A 178 15.14 28.81 3.06
C ASN A 178 15.38 27.79 1.94
N LYS A 179 16.60 27.27 1.80
CA LYS A 179 16.92 26.22 0.82
C LYS A 179 16.18 24.91 1.10
N ALA A 180 16.07 24.51 2.36
CA ALA A 180 15.42 23.26 2.74
C ALA A 180 13.89 23.29 2.56
N LEU A 181 13.26 24.40 2.94
CA LEU A 181 11.81 24.54 2.97
C LEU A 181 11.22 25.09 1.67
N TYR A 182 11.89 26.06 1.04
CA TYR A 182 11.31 26.87 -0.03
C TYR A 182 12.14 26.73 -1.31
N ARG A 183 12.52 27.85 -1.93
CA ARG A 183 13.11 27.98 -3.27
C ARG A 183 12.10 27.80 -4.39
N CYS A 184 11.88 28.88 -5.14
CA CYS A 184 11.19 28.83 -6.43
C CYS A 184 12.13 28.24 -7.51
N ALA A 185 11.57 27.86 -8.65
CA ALA A 185 12.33 27.24 -9.73
C ALA A 185 13.46 28.14 -10.26
N GLU A 186 13.21 29.44 -10.37
CA GLU A 186 14.17 30.44 -10.83
C GLU A 186 15.35 30.57 -9.87
N GLU A 187 15.06 30.67 -8.57
CA GLU A 187 16.09 30.83 -7.55
C GLU A 187 17.04 29.62 -7.52
N GLU A 188 16.48 28.40 -7.57
CA GLU A 188 17.27 27.16 -7.57
C GLU A 188 18.15 27.01 -8.83
N ARG A 189 17.67 27.52 -9.98
CA ARG A 189 18.41 27.51 -11.25
C ARG A 189 19.55 28.53 -11.25
N GLU A 190 19.35 29.71 -10.68
CA GLU A 190 20.37 30.78 -10.63
C GLU A 190 21.60 30.40 -9.80
N GLU A 191 21.44 29.59 -8.74
CA GLU A 191 22.57 29.08 -7.95
C GLU A 191 23.41 28.02 -8.69
N GLY A 192 23.12 27.75 -9.97
CA GLY A 192 23.97 26.92 -10.84
C GLY A 192 23.92 25.43 -10.51
N GLN A 193 22.98 25.01 -9.67
CA GLN A 193 22.83 23.61 -9.24
C GLN A 193 21.81 22.83 -10.07
N GLY A 194 21.15 23.47 -11.04
CA GLY A 194 20.55 22.83 -12.21
C GLY A 194 19.26 22.02 -12.00
N ALA A 195 18.63 22.06 -10.82
CA ALA A 195 17.29 21.49 -10.64
C ALA A 195 16.24 22.62 -10.54
N GLY A 196 15.09 22.42 -11.17
CA GLY A 196 13.90 23.22 -10.91
C GLY A 196 12.99 22.55 -9.87
N VAL A 197 11.76 23.02 -9.79
CA VAL A 197 10.68 22.36 -9.05
C VAL A 197 10.42 20.95 -9.59
N TYR A 198 9.90 20.07 -8.73
CA TYR A 198 9.52 18.73 -9.16
C TYR A 198 8.22 18.77 -9.96
N GLU A 199 8.22 18.16 -11.14
CA GLU A 199 7.02 18.03 -11.97
C GLU A 199 6.34 16.69 -11.70
N ILE A 200 5.15 16.75 -11.10
CA ILE A 200 4.34 15.57 -10.81
C ILE A 200 3.57 15.20 -12.09
N PRO A 201 3.76 13.98 -12.65
CA PRO A 201 2.99 13.52 -13.80
C PRO A 201 1.49 13.63 -13.55
N ASP A 202 0.73 14.03 -14.58
CA ASP A 202 -0.72 14.22 -14.54
C ASP A 202 -1.22 15.24 -13.50
N PHE A 203 -0.35 16.13 -13.02
CA PHE A 203 -0.70 17.20 -12.08
C PHE A 203 -0.01 18.52 -12.39
N GLY A 204 1.32 18.53 -12.48
CA GLY A 204 2.11 19.73 -12.75
C GLY A 204 3.23 19.99 -11.72
N PRO A 205 3.91 21.14 -11.84
CA PRO A 205 5.03 21.50 -10.98
C PRO A 205 4.60 21.84 -9.55
N THR A 206 5.44 21.52 -8.57
CA THR A 206 5.31 22.06 -7.21
C THR A 206 5.60 23.57 -7.19
N VAL A 207 5.01 24.29 -6.24
CA VAL A 207 5.24 25.75 -6.09
C VAL A 207 6.67 26.05 -5.62
N TYR A 208 7.19 25.20 -4.74
CA TYR A 208 8.56 25.29 -4.22
C TYR A 208 9.31 23.98 -4.47
N CYS A 209 10.63 24.07 -4.58
CA CYS A 209 11.55 22.93 -4.69
C CYS A 209 11.71 22.21 -3.34
N GLY A 210 11.69 22.97 -2.23
CA GLY A 210 11.85 22.47 -0.87
C GLY A 210 10.59 21.79 -0.32
N LEU A 211 10.68 21.39 0.95
CA LEU A 211 9.62 20.59 1.59
C LEU A 211 8.25 21.27 1.60
N GLN A 212 8.18 22.60 1.60
CA GLN A 212 6.93 23.35 1.51
C GLN A 212 6.13 22.99 0.25
N GLY A 213 6.80 22.75 -0.88
CA GLY A 213 6.14 22.41 -2.14
C GLY A 213 5.31 21.12 -2.01
N PHE A 214 5.90 20.10 -1.41
CA PHE A 214 5.23 18.83 -1.12
C PHE A 214 4.19 18.97 -0.01
N MET A 215 4.51 19.69 1.06
CA MET A 215 3.58 19.89 2.20
C MET A 215 2.31 20.63 1.81
N SER A 216 2.37 21.52 0.82
CA SER A 216 1.20 22.23 0.30
C SER A 216 0.21 21.30 -0.42
N LEU A 217 0.69 20.17 -0.95
CA LEU A 217 -0.15 19.13 -1.53
C LEU A 217 -0.61 18.15 -0.45
N LEU A 218 0.32 17.69 0.39
CA LEU A 218 0.04 16.72 1.46
C LEU A 218 -0.97 17.24 2.49
N SER A 219 -1.02 18.56 2.74
CA SER A 219 -2.02 19.18 3.61
C SER A 219 -3.46 19.02 3.10
N ASN A 220 -3.67 18.83 1.80
CA ASN A 220 -4.97 18.58 1.18
C ASN A 220 -5.25 17.08 0.98
N ILE A 221 -4.21 16.30 0.65
CA ILE A 221 -4.31 14.85 0.42
C ILE A 221 -4.58 14.09 1.72
N ARG A 222 -3.86 14.43 2.81
CA ARG A 222 -3.91 13.69 4.06
C ARG A 222 -5.28 13.74 4.75
N PRO A 223 -5.94 14.90 4.91
CA PRO A 223 -7.23 14.96 5.60
C PRO A 223 -8.35 14.22 4.87
N SER A 224 -8.28 14.17 3.54
CA SER A 224 -9.25 13.48 2.68
C SER A 224 -8.87 12.01 2.41
N ASN A 225 -7.67 11.59 2.81
CA ASN A 225 -7.09 10.29 2.46
C ASN A 225 -7.17 10.02 0.94
N ASP A 226 -6.86 11.04 0.13
CA ASP A 226 -6.93 10.98 -1.33
C ASP A 226 -5.73 10.20 -1.90
N LEU A 227 -5.76 8.87 -1.72
CA LEU A 227 -4.76 7.97 -2.30
C LEU A 227 -4.79 7.95 -3.83
N GLY A 228 -5.83 8.51 -4.46
CA GLY A 228 -5.98 8.66 -5.90
C GLY A 228 -5.21 9.84 -6.49
N HIS A 229 -4.70 10.74 -5.64
CA HIS A 229 -3.96 11.92 -6.09
C HIS A 229 -2.74 11.54 -6.95
N PRO A 230 -2.43 12.28 -8.04
CA PRO A 230 -1.29 11.96 -8.91
C PRO A 230 0.06 11.89 -8.19
N MET A 231 0.26 12.70 -7.15
CA MET A 231 1.43 12.60 -6.24
C MET A 231 1.57 11.21 -5.62
N CYS A 232 0.48 10.65 -5.07
CA CYS A 232 0.49 9.31 -4.49
C CYS A 232 0.72 8.24 -5.56
N ASN A 233 0.20 8.44 -6.78
CA ASN A 233 0.44 7.54 -7.89
C ASN A 233 1.92 7.53 -8.31
N ASN A 234 2.53 8.71 -8.44
CA ASN A 234 3.95 8.85 -8.76
C ASN A 234 4.85 8.15 -7.73
N LEU A 235 4.55 8.34 -6.43
CA LEU A 235 5.25 7.66 -5.33
C LEU A 235 5.11 6.13 -5.36
N ARG A 236 3.99 5.60 -5.88
CA ARG A 236 3.81 4.15 -6.10
C ARG A 236 4.59 3.66 -7.32
N GLN A 237 4.69 4.46 -8.36
CA GLN A 237 5.31 4.09 -9.63
C GLN A 237 6.85 4.09 -9.58
N GLY A 238 7.46 4.89 -8.71
CA GLY A 238 8.90 4.89 -8.58
C GLY A 238 9.42 5.81 -7.49
N ASN A 239 10.75 5.90 -7.41
CA ASN A 239 11.45 6.61 -6.33
C ASN A 239 11.83 8.05 -6.73
N TRP A 240 11.49 8.52 -7.93
CA TRP A 240 12.01 9.79 -8.45
C TRP A 240 11.72 10.99 -7.57
N MET A 241 10.52 11.07 -6.99
CA MET A 241 10.15 12.14 -6.06
C MET A 241 10.92 12.04 -4.74
N ILE A 242 11.13 10.81 -4.25
CA ILE A 242 11.94 10.54 -3.06
C ILE A 242 13.39 10.99 -3.30
N ASP A 243 13.93 10.60 -4.46
CA ASP A 243 15.29 10.91 -4.88
C ASP A 243 15.51 12.41 -5.06
N TYR A 244 14.56 13.09 -5.69
CA TYR A 244 14.57 14.53 -5.85
C TYR A 244 14.74 15.28 -4.52
N VAL A 245 13.98 14.89 -3.49
CA VAL A 245 13.97 15.58 -2.19
C VAL A 245 15.36 15.58 -1.54
N TRP A 246 16.01 14.43 -1.43
CA TRP A 246 17.32 14.36 -0.77
C TRP A 246 18.45 14.83 -1.69
N GLN A 247 18.38 14.54 -2.99
CA GLN A 247 19.43 14.92 -3.94
C GLN A 247 19.64 16.42 -4.00
N ARG A 248 18.56 17.21 -4.01
CA ARG A 248 18.70 18.68 -4.08
C ARG A 248 19.38 19.26 -2.84
N LEU A 249 19.12 18.70 -1.66
CA LEU A 249 19.70 19.17 -0.40
C LEU A 249 21.20 18.85 -0.33
N LYS A 250 21.63 17.71 -0.88
CA LYS A 250 23.04 17.32 -0.93
C LYS A 250 23.91 18.20 -1.83
N ARG A 251 23.32 18.98 -2.73
CA ARG A 251 24.08 19.86 -3.62
C ARG A 251 24.60 21.11 -2.91
N ASN A 252 23.95 21.54 -1.82
CA ASN A 252 24.37 22.69 -1.03
C ASN A 252 25.09 22.23 0.25
N SER A 253 26.27 22.79 0.52
CA SER A 253 27.08 22.40 1.69
C SER A 253 26.35 22.59 3.02
N GLY A 254 25.57 23.66 3.17
CA GLY A 254 24.80 23.94 4.39
C GLY A 254 23.64 22.98 4.65
N THR A 255 23.06 22.37 3.60
CA THR A 255 21.97 21.40 3.72
C THR A 255 22.38 19.95 3.45
N ALA A 256 23.68 19.70 3.24
CA ALA A 256 24.17 18.39 2.83
C ALA A 256 23.89 17.31 3.88
N GLU A 257 24.16 17.59 5.16
CA GLU A 257 23.88 16.67 6.27
C GLU A 257 22.38 16.33 6.37
N LEU A 258 21.50 17.31 6.10
CA LEU A 258 20.04 17.07 6.07
C LEU A 258 19.67 16.16 4.89
N GLY A 259 20.29 16.38 3.72
CA GLY A 259 20.13 15.52 2.56
C GLY A 259 20.58 14.08 2.80
N GLU A 260 21.73 13.89 3.44
CA GLU A 260 22.24 12.56 3.83
C GLU A 260 21.30 11.87 4.83
N TRP A 261 20.79 12.61 5.81
CA TRP A 261 19.80 12.10 6.75
C TRP A 261 18.52 11.66 6.01
N LEU A 262 18.01 12.48 5.09
CA LEU A 262 16.81 12.15 4.31
C LEU A 262 17.04 10.95 3.38
N GLU A 263 18.19 10.86 2.72
CA GLU A 263 18.57 9.72 1.88
C GLU A 263 18.53 8.41 2.70
N LYS A 264 19.21 8.38 3.85
CA LYS A 264 19.25 7.22 4.75
C LYS A 264 17.86 6.76 5.19
N ASN A 265 16.99 7.69 5.58
CA ASN A 265 15.68 7.36 6.15
C ASN A 265 14.61 7.10 5.08
N LEU A 266 14.68 7.79 3.94
CA LEU A 266 13.78 7.54 2.81
C LEU A 266 14.14 6.24 2.07
N LEU A 267 15.38 5.73 2.16
CA LEU A 267 15.73 4.41 1.63
C LEU A 267 14.86 3.30 2.24
N ALA A 268 14.55 3.39 3.54
CA ALA A 268 13.63 2.46 4.19
C ALA A 268 12.20 2.56 3.62
N VAL A 269 11.76 3.77 3.24
CA VAL A 269 10.48 3.98 2.53
C VAL A 269 10.50 3.29 1.16
N THR A 270 11.61 3.32 0.44
CA THR A 270 11.69 2.63 -0.88
C THR A 270 11.69 1.11 -0.77
N SER A 271 11.92 0.57 0.43
CA SER A 271 11.98 -0.87 0.69
C SER A 271 10.64 -1.47 1.15
N VAL A 272 9.60 -0.64 1.33
CA VAL A 272 8.26 -1.11 1.68
C VAL A 272 7.40 -1.34 0.43
N PRO A 273 6.36 -2.19 0.53
CA PRO A 273 5.34 -2.36 -0.49
C PRO A 273 4.87 -1.03 -1.08
N ARG A 274 4.67 -0.99 -2.41
CA ARG A 274 4.45 0.29 -3.12
C ARG A 274 3.23 1.02 -2.62
N TYR A 275 2.17 0.30 -2.27
CA TYR A 275 0.96 0.89 -1.70
C TYR A 275 1.17 1.59 -0.35
N LEU A 276 2.23 1.28 0.39
CA LEU A 276 2.58 1.93 1.67
C LEU A 276 3.48 3.17 1.49
N VAL A 277 4.19 3.27 0.36
CA VAL A 277 5.17 4.34 0.10
C VAL A 277 4.59 5.74 0.31
N PRO A 278 3.41 6.11 -0.24
CA PRO A 278 2.87 7.45 -0.05
C PRO A 278 2.65 7.82 1.42
N SER A 279 2.17 6.88 2.24
CA SER A 279 1.89 7.13 3.65
C SER A 279 3.17 7.31 4.47
N TYR A 280 4.21 6.51 4.23
CA TYR A 280 5.48 6.64 4.94
C TYR A 280 6.28 7.84 4.46
N PHE A 281 6.23 8.16 3.17
CA PHE A 281 6.80 9.39 2.63
C PHE A 281 6.20 10.62 3.29
N ASP A 282 4.87 10.74 3.32
CA ASP A 282 4.16 11.84 3.97
C ASP A 282 4.61 12.03 5.42
N LEU A 283 4.73 10.93 6.15
CA LEU A 283 5.11 10.93 7.55
C LEU A 283 6.54 11.44 7.78
N VAL A 284 7.51 10.95 7.01
CA VAL A 284 8.91 11.39 7.12
C VAL A 284 9.06 12.86 6.74
N ILE A 285 8.43 13.27 5.63
CA ILE A 285 8.49 14.66 5.14
C ILE A 285 7.81 15.62 6.12
N THR A 286 6.66 15.25 6.67
CA THR A 286 5.97 16.07 7.67
C THR A 286 6.80 16.21 8.95
N GLY A 287 7.40 15.12 9.42
CA GLY A 287 8.25 15.14 10.61
C GLY A 287 9.45 16.07 10.44
N ALA A 288 10.15 15.96 9.30
CA ALA A 288 11.28 16.84 8.98
C ALA A 288 10.83 18.30 8.82
N TYR A 289 9.73 18.55 8.11
CA TYR A 289 9.17 19.87 7.89
C TYR A 289 8.83 20.60 9.19
N CYS A 290 8.15 19.94 10.13
CA CYS A 290 7.82 20.53 11.43
C CYS A 290 9.07 20.93 12.23
N LEU A 291 10.10 20.07 12.25
CA LEU A 291 11.35 20.38 12.97
C LEU A 291 12.13 21.53 12.33
N LEU A 292 12.11 21.65 11.00
CA LEU A 292 12.71 22.77 10.28
C LEU A 292 11.97 24.08 10.59
N LEU A 293 10.64 24.06 10.67
CA LEU A 293 9.85 25.22 11.10
C LEU A 293 10.14 25.61 12.56
N ASP A 294 10.20 24.64 13.47
CA ASP A 294 10.55 24.89 14.87
C ASP A 294 11.93 25.56 14.98
N ARG A 295 12.90 25.10 14.17
CA ARG A 295 14.23 25.71 14.09
C ARG A 295 14.18 27.14 13.55
N ALA A 296 13.43 27.39 12.48
CA ALA A 296 13.25 28.74 11.93
C ALA A 296 12.67 29.68 12.99
N CYS A 297 11.60 29.25 13.67
CA CYS A 297 11.00 29.99 14.78
C CYS A 297 12.01 30.26 15.90
N SER A 298 12.87 29.31 16.25
CA SER A 298 13.88 29.48 17.30
C SER A 298 14.98 30.50 16.97
N LEU A 299 15.20 30.78 15.68
CA LEU A 299 16.20 31.75 15.19
C LEU A 299 15.62 33.16 15.01
N MET A 300 14.29 33.29 14.95
CA MET A 300 13.62 34.58 14.87
C MET A 300 13.54 35.24 16.25
N SER A 301 13.55 36.57 16.28
CA SER A 301 13.39 37.33 17.52
C SER A 301 12.06 37.02 18.20
N SER A 302 12.08 36.89 19.53
CA SER A 302 10.89 36.74 20.37
C SER A 302 10.04 38.01 20.45
#